data_AF-A0A6J4NHX7-F1
#
_entry.id   AF-A0A6J4NHX7-F1
#
_cell.length_a   1.000
_cell.length_b   1.000
_cell.length_c   1.000
_cell.angle_alpha   90.00
_cell.angle_beta   90.00
_cell.angle_gamma   90.00
#
_symmetry.space_group_name_H-M   'P 1'
#
loop_
_entity.id
_entity.type
_entity.pdbx_description
1 polymer ?
#
loop_
_entity_poly.entity_id
_entity_poly.type
_entity_poly.pdbx_seq_one_letter_code
_entity_poly.pdbx_strand_id
1 'polypeptide(L)'
;MVLSWSSPLGELGPAPDGGSLTVSVSCRTRRGPGGRKHDVVIGPDWSVTTPHDLATERIGVALGGYLSCLELVDDTVPAARDLLQLVARRVLPPLSRNHVGRWVVDHPTTGCGCETQSYATPYEAAEHVRTPAHLARRYGADPRALQRLLDAAAAAHGGFQMCPPPGWVALGSVREPRGIDVLWGAGVPPELVMEVQERVLPRGGPLPTAAYLGAAFRCEDLDWLRSTVAQSPDTDVDPDTVVWAAWSYGNGDRIHPHARGDWLAVGIPRSAVDVLVEGGIGIRMAEELAETTGRSLTRAALVLAAWERAGCRPGPGDISALDVLGVGDSYEPTSGAVESLYQATRRLQVTPTRTQVAVLLGLAGNRPDALALAKQGVVTTAQAMVALTGVVMWDTGPKETGERKVANA
;
A
#
# COMPACT_ATOMS: atom_id res chain seq x y z
N MET A 1 10.63 -5.29 -5.75
CA MET A 1 10.86 -6.60 -5.12
C MET A 1 9.57 -6.89 -4.36
N VAL A 2 8.67 -7.66 -4.96
CA VAL A 2 7.33 -7.93 -4.41
C VAL A 2 7.45 -9.28 -3.71
N LEU A 3 7.39 -9.29 -2.37
CA LEU A 3 7.21 -10.55 -1.65
C LEU A 3 5.72 -10.82 -1.61
N SER A 4 5.18 -11.20 -2.77
CA SER A 4 3.82 -11.70 -2.90
C SER A 4 3.66 -12.91 -1.98
N TRP A 5 2.57 -12.97 -1.24
CA TRP A 5 2.16 -14.17 -0.52
C TRP A 5 2.40 -15.42 -1.39
N SER A 6 3.14 -16.38 -0.84
CA SER A 6 3.40 -17.67 -1.49
C SER A 6 2.44 -18.69 -0.94
N SER A 7 1.67 -19.34 -1.82
CA SER A 7 0.70 -20.33 -1.37
C SER A 7 1.37 -21.44 -0.57
N PRO A 8 0.79 -21.84 0.58
CA PRO A 8 1.29 -23.01 1.32
C PRO A 8 1.16 -24.31 0.51
N LEU A 9 0.38 -24.30 -0.57
CA LEU A 9 0.20 -25.42 -1.49
C LEU A 9 1.24 -25.47 -2.61
N GLY A 10 2.18 -24.52 -2.64
CA GLY A 10 3.24 -24.44 -3.63
C GLY A 10 2.76 -24.08 -5.03
N GLU A 11 3.71 -24.02 -5.95
CA GLU A 11 3.43 -23.78 -7.36
C GLU A 11 2.88 -25.03 -8.05
N LEU A 12 1.88 -24.86 -8.93
CA LEU A 12 1.40 -25.96 -9.78
C LEU A 12 2.31 -26.18 -10.98
N GLY A 13 2.67 -27.44 -11.21
CA GLY A 13 3.23 -27.88 -12.48
C GLY A 13 2.17 -27.93 -13.61
N PRO A 14 2.60 -28.16 -14.86
CA PRO A 14 1.71 -28.23 -16.02
C PRO A 14 0.76 -29.44 -16.00
N ALA A 15 1.04 -30.44 -15.15
CA ALA A 15 0.22 -31.62 -14.88
C ALA A 15 0.28 -31.98 -13.38
N PRO A 16 -0.68 -32.76 -12.84
CA PRO A 16 -0.71 -33.14 -11.42
C PRO A 16 0.46 -34.04 -11.01
N ASP A 17 0.69 -34.15 -9.70
CA ASP A 17 1.64 -35.08 -9.06
C ASP A 17 3.08 -35.02 -9.59
N GLY A 18 3.51 -33.86 -10.09
CA GLY A 18 4.85 -33.68 -10.68
C GLY A 18 5.02 -34.35 -12.04
N GLY A 19 3.91 -34.64 -12.74
CA GLY A 19 3.91 -35.16 -14.10
C GLY A 19 4.28 -34.12 -15.16
N SER A 20 4.57 -34.61 -16.36
CA SER A 20 4.78 -33.78 -17.55
C SER A 20 3.48 -33.65 -18.36
N LEU A 21 3.33 -32.51 -19.05
CA LEU A 21 2.24 -32.27 -20.00
C LEU A 21 2.74 -32.43 -21.43
N THR A 22 2.14 -33.35 -22.19
CA THR A 22 2.41 -33.49 -23.63
C THR A 22 1.34 -32.79 -24.44
N VAL A 23 1.74 -31.86 -25.32
CA VAL A 23 0.84 -31.13 -26.21
C VAL A 23 1.28 -31.27 -27.66
N SER A 24 0.31 -31.49 -28.57
CA SER A 24 0.57 -31.40 -30.01
C SER A 24 0.54 -29.95 -30.45
N VAL A 25 1.62 -29.51 -31.10
CA VAL A 25 1.78 -28.14 -31.60
C VAL A 25 2.05 -28.15 -33.10
N SER A 26 1.67 -27.08 -33.79
CA SER A 26 1.96 -26.89 -35.21
C SER A 26 3.19 -25.98 -35.37
N CYS A 27 4.32 -26.54 -35.80
CA CYS A 27 5.54 -25.81 -36.09
C CYS A 27 5.41 -25.06 -37.42
N ARG A 28 5.67 -23.75 -37.40
CA ARG A 28 5.53 -22.83 -38.52
C ARG A 28 6.77 -21.97 -38.66
N THR A 29 7.22 -21.81 -39.92
CA THR A 29 8.31 -20.92 -40.32
C THR A 29 7.84 -19.57 -40.87
N ARG A 30 6.51 -19.36 -40.90
CA ARG A 30 5.86 -18.09 -41.28
C ARG A 30 4.58 -17.88 -40.47
N ARG A 31 4.18 -16.62 -40.28
CA ARG A 31 2.89 -16.27 -39.66
C ARG A 31 1.75 -16.68 -40.59
N GLY A 32 0.75 -17.42 -40.08
CA GLY A 32 -0.40 -17.87 -40.85
C GLY A 32 -0.81 -19.33 -40.59
N PRO A 33 -1.80 -19.86 -41.33
CA PRO A 33 -2.24 -21.24 -41.23
C PRO A 33 -1.22 -22.21 -41.85
N GLY A 34 -1.24 -23.46 -41.38
CA GLY A 34 -0.33 -24.53 -41.80
C GLY A 34 0.72 -24.86 -40.73
N GLY A 35 1.68 -25.70 -41.10
CA GLY A 35 2.75 -26.16 -40.21
C GLY A 35 2.78 -27.67 -40.03
N ARG A 36 3.95 -28.22 -39.69
CA ARG A 36 4.09 -29.64 -39.35
C ARG A 36 3.75 -29.82 -37.88
N LYS A 37 2.89 -30.80 -37.58
CA LYS A 37 2.57 -31.14 -36.19
C LYS A 37 3.66 -32.01 -35.60
N HIS A 38 3.97 -31.76 -34.34
CA HIS A 38 4.76 -32.66 -33.51
C HIS A 38 4.37 -32.46 -32.05
N ASP A 39 4.80 -33.38 -31.22
CA ASP A 39 4.59 -33.28 -29.79
C ASP A 39 5.69 -32.44 -29.13
N VAL A 40 5.30 -31.75 -28.07
CA VAL A 40 6.17 -31.03 -27.15
C VAL A 40 5.83 -31.51 -25.75
N VAL A 41 6.86 -31.79 -24.96
CA VAL A 41 6.72 -32.22 -23.56
C VAL A 41 7.14 -31.06 -22.66
N ILE A 42 6.24 -30.65 -21.77
CA ILE A 42 6.50 -29.63 -20.76
C ILE A 42 6.70 -30.37 -19.43
N GLY A 43 7.91 -30.31 -18.89
CA GLY A 43 8.29 -30.95 -17.63
C GLY A 43 7.66 -30.29 -16.41
N PRO A 44 7.72 -30.94 -15.24
CA PRO A 44 7.13 -30.44 -14.00
C PRO A 44 7.70 -29.09 -13.54
N ASP A 45 8.94 -28.78 -13.93
CA ASP A 45 9.64 -27.52 -13.70
C ASP A 45 9.39 -26.48 -14.79
N TRP A 46 8.43 -26.72 -15.68
CA TRP A 46 8.12 -25.92 -16.86
C TRP A 46 9.21 -25.90 -17.93
N SER A 47 10.21 -26.78 -17.85
CA SER A 47 11.16 -27.00 -18.94
C SER A 47 10.45 -27.58 -20.17
N VAL A 48 10.93 -27.25 -21.37
CA VAL A 48 10.30 -27.69 -22.62
C VAL A 48 11.24 -28.56 -23.42
N THR A 49 10.78 -29.78 -23.74
CA THR A 49 11.47 -30.70 -24.65
C THR A 49 10.74 -30.75 -25.98
N THR A 50 11.49 -30.51 -27.07
CA THR A 50 10.99 -30.43 -28.44
C THR A 50 11.99 -31.11 -29.39
N PRO A 51 11.58 -31.65 -30.54
CA PRO A 51 12.50 -32.22 -31.53
C PRO A 51 13.40 -31.19 -32.23
N HIS A 52 13.23 -29.89 -31.96
CA HIS A 52 14.00 -28.82 -32.60
C HIS A 52 15.24 -28.42 -31.80
N ASP A 53 16.29 -27.97 -32.49
CA ASP A 53 17.44 -27.30 -31.89
C ASP A 53 17.12 -25.82 -31.65
N LEU A 54 16.60 -25.51 -30.46
CA LEU A 54 16.20 -24.16 -30.06
C LEU A 54 17.34 -23.13 -30.15
N ALA A 55 18.61 -23.54 -30.01
CA ALA A 55 19.73 -22.61 -30.13
C ALA A 55 19.90 -22.16 -31.58
N THR A 56 19.85 -23.11 -32.52
CA THR A 56 19.86 -22.80 -33.96
C THR A 56 18.62 -22.01 -34.37
N GLU A 57 17.45 -22.34 -33.83
CA GLU A 57 16.20 -21.61 -34.09
C GLU A 57 16.28 -20.14 -33.65
N ARG A 58 16.87 -19.85 -32.48
CA ARG A 58 17.10 -18.46 -32.00
C ARG A 58 17.98 -17.67 -32.94
N ILE A 59 19.04 -18.27 -33.49
CA ILE A 59 19.89 -17.62 -34.51
C ILE A 59 19.06 -17.30 -35.75
N GLY A 60 18.25 -18.25 -36.22
CA GLY A 60 17.37 -18.04 -37.38
C GLY A 60 16.37 -16.90 -37.19
N VAL A 61 15.76 -16.79 -36.01
CA VAL A 61 14.84 -15.68 -35.67
C VAL A 61 15.58 -14.36 -35.55
N ALA A 62 16.77 -14.33 -34.95
CA ALA A 62 17.61 -13.13 -34.87
C ALA A 62 18.01 -12.59 -36.27
N LEU A 63 18.10 -13.46 -37.27
CA LEU A 63 18.34 -13.11 -38.67
C LEU A 63 17.06 -12.72 -39.45
N GLY A 64 15.93 -12.55 -38.76
CA GLY A 64 14.64 -12.14 -39.35
C GLY A 64 13.70 -13.28 -39.73
N GLY A 65 14.03 -14.52 -39.36
CA GLY A 65 13.12 -15.66 -39.48
C GLY A 65 11.97 -15.62 -38.48
N TYR A 66 10.99 -16.51 -38.67
CA TYR A 66 9.89 -16.73 -37.73
C TYR A 66 9.81 -18.21 -37.38
N LEU A 67 9.72 -18.55 -36.10
CA LEU A 67 9.60 -19.93 -35.63
C LEU A 67 8.60 -20.03 -34.47
N SER A 68 7.48 -20.69 -34.69
CA SER A 68 6.41 -20.77 -33.69
C SER A 68 6.75 -21.64 -32.48
N CYS A 69 7.70 -22.58 -32.61
CA CYS A 69 8.19 -23.38 -31.49
C CYS A 69 9.03 -22.55 -30.53
N LEU A 70 9.73 -21.55 -31.05
CA LEU A 70 10.46 -20.60 -30.23
C LEU A 70 9.49 -19.67 -29.46
N GLU A 71 8.48 -19.10 -30.13
CA GLU A 71 7.40 -18.34 -29.46
C GLU A 71 6.64 -19.19 -28.40
N LEU A 72 6.53 -20.51 -28.63
CA LEU A 72 5.94 -21.42 -27.64
C LEU A 72 6.82 -21.47 -26.38
N VAL A 73 8.13 -21.71 -26.54
CA VAL A 73 9.06 -21.91 -25.42
C VAL A 73 9.37 -20.61 -24.69
N ASP A 74 9.66 -19.54 -25.43
CA ASP A 74 10.15 -18.29 -24.85
C ASP A 74 9.01 -17.41 -24.31
N ASP A 75 7.81 -17.48 -24.89
CA ASP A 75 6.68 -16.60 -24.53
C ASP A 75 5.47 -17.36 -23.97
N THR A 76 4.99 -18.38 -24.69
CA THR A 76 3.69 -19.00 -24.41
C THR A 76 3.70 -19.90 -23.18
N VAL A 77 4.75 -20.71 -22.98
CA VAL A 77 4.89 -21.59 -21.81
C VAL A 77 5.05 -20.78 -20.52
N PRO A 78 5.92 -19.75 -20.45
CA PRO A 78 5.96 -18.84 -19.30
C PRO A 78 4.61 -18.14 -19.04
N ALA A 79 3.92 -17.69 -20.08
CA ALA A 79 2.59 -17.09 -19.93
C ALA A 79 1.56 -18.09 -19.38
N ALA A 80 1.62 -19.36 -19.80
CA ALA A 80 0.74 -20.42 -19.32
C ALA A 80 1.03 -20.78 -17.86
N ARG A 81 2.30 -20.80 -17.45
CA ARG A 81 2.73 -20.98 -16.06
C ARG A 81 2.06 -19.96 -15.15
N ASP A 82 2.24 -18.68 -15.45
CA ASP A 82 1.66 -17.59 -14.66
C ASP A 82 0.13 -17.63 -14.65
N LEU A 83 -0.48 -17.86 -15.81
CA LEU A 83 -1.93 -17.93 -15.93
C LEU A 83 -2.51 -19.10 -15.12
N LEU A 84 -1.84 -20.25 -15.12
CA LEU A 84 -2.24 -21.41 -14.33
C LEU A 84 -2.24 -21.08 -12.83
N GLN A 85 -1.18 -20.43 -12.34
CA GLN A 85 -1.09 -20.04 -10.93
C GLN A 85 -2.21 -19.06 -10.54
N LEU A 86 -2.54 -18.11 -11.41
CA LEU A 86 -3.60 -17.13 -11.16
C LEU A 86 -5.00 -17.78 -11.19
N VAL A 87 -5.27 -18.66 -12.15
CA VAL A 87 -6.56 -19.37 -12.26
C VAL A 87 -6.76 -20.32 -11.07
N ALA A 88 -5.71 -21.02 -10.68
CA ALA A 88 -5.70 -21.91 -9.52
C ALA A 88 -5.55 -21.18 -8.18
N ARG A 89 -5.39 -19.85 -8.19
CA ARG A 89 -5.24 -18.99 -6.98
C ARG A 89 -4.07 -19.42 -6.09
N ARG A 90 -2.99 -19.89 -6.71
CA ARG A 90 -1.69 -20.14 -6.06
C ARG A 90 -0.89 -18.87 -5.83
N VAL A 91 -1.20 -17.83 -6.59
CA VAL A 91 -0.65 -16.49 -6.44
C VAL A 91 -1.78 -15.48 -6.47
N LEU A 92 -1.61 -14.39 -5.72
CA LEU A 92 -2.55 -13.28 -5.76
C LEU A 92 -2.41 -12.52 -7.10
N PRO A 93 -3.52 -12.01 -7.66
CA PRO A 93 -3.43 -11.12 -8.80
C PRO A 93 -2.72 -9.81 -8.41
N PRO A 94 -1.89 -9.22 -9.28
CA PRO A 94 -1.12 -8.01 -8.97
C PRO A 94 -2.01 -6.76 -9.03
N LEU A 95 -2.80 -6.55 -7.99
CA LEU A 95 -3.82 -5.52 -7.91
C LEU A 95 -3.58 -4.57 -6.74
N SER A 96 -3.95 -3.31 -6.94
CA SER A 96 -4.02 -2.30 -5.88
C SER A 96 -5.27 -1.43 -6.01
N ARG A 97 -5.49 -0.58 -5.00
CA ARG A 97 -6.49 0.49 -5.03
C ARG A 97 -5.82 1.83 -5.26
N ASN A 98 -6.37 2.61 -6.19
CA ASN A 98 -5.94 3.99 -6.43
C ASN A 98 -6.58 4.96 -5.42
N HIS A 99 -6.22 6.24 -5.52
CA HIS A 99 -6.67 7.30 -4.60
C HIS A 99 -8.19 7.57 -4.61
N VAL A 100 -8.89 7.26 -5.71
CA VAL A 100 -10.36 7.33 -5.78
C VAL A 100 -11.03 6.02 -5.33
N GLY A 101 -10.25 5.08 -4.82
CA GLY A 101 -10.74 3.81 -4.28
C GLY A 101 -11.11 2.77 -5.34
N ARG A 102 -10.75 2.97 -6.61
CA ARG A 102 -10.95 2.02 -7.72
C ARG A 102 -9.80 1.02 -7.77
N TRP A 103 -10.07 -0.17 -8.29
CA TRP A 103 -9.06 -1.24 -8.44
C TRP A 103 -8.30 -1.08 -9.75
N VAL A 104 -6.99 -1.30 -9.71
CA VAL A 104 -6.08 -1.20 -10.86
C VAL A 104 -5.09 -2.37 -10.83
N VAL A 105 -4.50 -2.66 -11.99
CA VAL A 105 -3.38 -3.61 -12.10
C VAL A 105 -2.09 -2.86 -11.76
N ASP A 106 -1.27 -3.38 -10.84
CA ASP A 106 -0.08 -2.69 -10.33
C ASP A 106 0.95 -2.36 -11.42
N HIS A 107 1.06 -3.29 -12.38
CA HIS A 107 1.93 -3.18 -13.54
C HIS A 107 1.09 -3.39 -14.79
N PRO A 108 0.43 -2.31 -15.29
CA PRO A 108 -0.39 -2.40 -16.48
C PRO A 108 0.42 -2.91 -17.68
N THR A 109 -0.23 -3.72 -18.51
CA THR A 109 0.38 -4.28 -19.72
C THR A 109 0.16 -3.34 -20.89
N THR A 110 1.23 -2.93 -21.58
CA THR A 110 1.14 -2.07 -22.77
C THR A 110 0.22 -2.65 -23.83
N GLY A 111 -0.71 -1.83 -24.34
CA GLY A 111 -1.69 -2.26 -25.34
C GLY A 111 -2.81 -3.14 -24.78
N CYS A 112 -2.88 -3.29 -23.45
CA CYS A 112 -4.00 -3.91 -22.75
C CYS A 112 -4.95 -2.85 -22.17
N GLY A 113 -6.24 -3.19 -22.00
CA GLY A 113 -7.24 -2.27 -21.46
C GLY A 113 -6.88 -1.74 -20.07
N CYS A 114 -6.18 -2.54 -19.25
CA CYS A 114 -5.73 -2.15 -17.92
C CYS A 114 -4.74 -0.98 -17.89
N GLU A 115 -4.17 -0.57 -19.03
CA GLU A 115 -3.28 0.60 -19.12
C GLU A 115 -4.01 1.91 -18.78
N THR A 116 -5.30 1.99 -19.09
CA THR A 116 -6.12 3.20 -18.88
C THR A 116 -7.37 2.96 -18.06
N GLN A 117 -7.75 1.69 -17.86
CA GLN A 117 -8.96 1.32 -17.14
C GLN A 117 -8.70 1.13 -15.65
N SER A 118 -9.72 1.48 -14.85
CA SER A 118 -9.84 1.06 -13.45
C SER A 118 -11.16 0.31 -13.27
N TYR A 119 -11.21 -0.59 -12.31
CA TYR A 119 -12.33 -1.50 -12.06
C TYR A 119 -13.09 -1.07 -10.81
N ALA A 120 -14.40 -1.35 -10.79
CA ALA A 120 -15.24 -1.01 -9.64
C ALA A 120 -14.98 -1.96 -8.47
N THR A 121 -14.75 -3.24 -8.79
CA THR A 121 -14.60 -4.30 -7.81
C THR A 121 -13.26 -5.03 -7.97
N PRO A 122 -12.73 -5.66 -6.90
CA PRO A 122 -11.54 -6.48 -7.02
C PRO A 122 -11.79 -7.72 -7.89
N TYR A 123 -13.03 -8.22 -7.92
CA TYR A 123 -13.44 -9.33 -8.77
C TYR A 123 -13.21 -9.02 -10.26
N GLU A 124 -13.72 -7.87 -10.75
CA GLU A 124 -13.57 -7.46 -12.15
C GLU A 124 -12.09 -7.32 -12.55
N ALA A 125 -11.28 -6.74 -11.66
CA ALA A 125 -9.85 -6.60 -11.88
C ALA A 125 -9.13 -7.96 -11.91
N ALA A 126 -9.44 -8.84 -10.95
CA ALA A 126 -8.90 -10.19 -10.87
C ALA A 126 -9.32 -11.07 -12.04
N GLU A 127 -10.56 -10.95 -12.50
CA GLU A 127 -11.06 -11.62 -13.71
C GLU A 127 -10.26 -11.15 -14.94
N HIS A 128 -10.06 -9.85 -15.11
CA HIS A 128 -9.30 -9.30 -16.22
C HIS A 128 -7.88 -9.88 -16.31
N VAL A 129 -7.13 -9.87 -15.20
CA VAL A 129 -5.76 -10.38 -15.18
C VAL A 129 -5.68 -11.91 -15.32
N ARG A 130 -6.77 -12.64 -15.11
CA ARG A 130 -6.88 -14.08 -15.34
C ARG A 130 -7.30 -14.44 -16.77
N THR A 131 -7.37 -13.47 -17.67
CA THR A 131 -7.67 -13.77 -19.08
C THR A 131 -6.40 -14.13 -19.85
N PRO A 132 -6.43 -15.15 -20.72
CA PRO A 132 -5.31 -15.40 -21.63
C PRO A 132 -5.01 -14.22 -22.54
N ALA A 133 -5.99 -13.37 -22.85
CA ALA A 133 -5.74 -12.14 -23.61
C ALA A 133 -4.82 -11.15 -22.87
N HIS A 134 -4.96 -11.02 -21.54
CA HIS A 134 -4.08 -10.18 -20.73
C HIS A 134 -2.65 -10.75 -20.70
N LEU A 135 -2.50 -12.02 -20.32
CA LEU A 135 -1.18 -12.66 -20.21
C LEU A 135 -0.47 -12.77 -21.56
N ALA A 136 -1.20 -13.07 -22.63
CA ALA A 136 -0.62 -13.10 -23.98
C ALA A 136 0.01 -11.76 -24.36
N ARG A 137 -0.64 -10.63 -24.05
CA ARG A 137 -0.05 -9.31 -24.29
C ARG A 137 1.17 -9.05 -23.41
N ARG A 138 1.12 -9.45 -22.14
CA ARG A 138 2.22 -9.25 -21.19
C ARG A 138 3.50 -9.97 -21.62
N TYR A 139 3.34 -11.17 -22.15
CA TYR A 139 4.44 -12.04 -22.56
C TYR A 139 4.75 -11.96 -24.07
N GLY A 140 3.94 -11.26 -24.88
CA GLY A 140 4.08 -11.28 -26.34
C GLY A 140 3.62 -12.59 -27.00
N ALA A 141 2.93 -13.47 -26.28
CA ALA A 141 2.47 -14.77 -26.78
C ALA A 141 1.23 -14.69 -27.69
N ASP A 142 0.98 -15.75 -28.47
CA ASP A 142 -0.27 -15.90 -29.21
C ASP A 142 -1.42 -16.30 -28.27
N PRO A 143 -2.51 -15.51 -28.17
CA PRO A 143 -3.58 -15.77 -27.20
C PRO A 143 -4.31 -17.09 -27.43
N ARG A 144 -4.37 -17.57 -28.68
CA ARG A 144 -5.01 -18.86 -28.98
C ARG A 144 -4.12 -20.03 -28.58
N ALA A 145 -2.80 -19.92 -28.78
CA ALA A 145 -1.84 -20.91 -28.30
C ALA A 145 -1.84 -20.99 -26.78
N LEU A 146 -1.84 -19.83 -26.11
CA LEU A 146 -1.94 -19.75 -24.65
C LEU A 146 -3.22 -20.40 -24.13
N GLN A 147 -4.39 -20.08 -24.72
CA GLN A 147 -5.66 -20.72 -24.34
C GLN A 147 -5.59 -22.24 -24.49
N ARG A 148 -5.10 -22.76 -25.62
CA ARG A 148 -4.99 -24.22 -25.83
C ARG A 148 -4.09 -24.89 -24.80
N LEU A 149 -2.98 -24.24 -24.44
CA LEU A 149 -2.06 -24.78 -23.45
C LEU A 149 -2.68 -24.76 -22.05
N LEU A 150 -3.39 -23.68 -21.70
CA LEU A 150 -4.15 -23.60 -20.46
C LEU A 150 -5.25 -24.67 -20.40
N ASP A 151 -6.00 -24.87 -21.47
CA ASP A 151 -7.07 -25.88 -21.54
C ASP A 151 -6.50 -27.29 -21.35
N ALA A 152 -5.34 -27.58 -21.95
CA ALA A 152 -4.65 -28.86 -21.78
C ALA A 152 -4.18 -29.08 -20.34
N ALA A 153 -3.56 -28.06 -19.73
CA ALA A 153 -3.13 -28.12 -18.33
C ALA A 153 -4.34 -28.26 -17.38
N ALA A 154 -5.39 -27.47 -17.59
CA ALA A 154 -6.62 -27.55 -16.81
C ALA A 154 -7.26 -28.93 -16.92
N ALA A 155 -7.35 -29.50 -18.13
CA ALA A 155 -7.86 -30.85 -18.32
C ALA A 155 -7.01 -31.91 -17.60
N ALA A 156 -5.68 -31.77 -17.61
CA ALA A 156 -4.78 -32.67 -16.87
C ALA A 156 -5.01 -32.63 -15.36
N HIS A 157 -5.36 -31.45 -14.81
CA HIS A 157 -5.71 -31.26 -13.40
C HIS A 157 -7.17 -31.61 -13.06
N GLY A 158 -7.98 -32.08 -14.01
CA GLY A 158 -9.40 -32.36 -13.80
C GLY A 158 -10.30 -31.11 -13.76
N GLY A 159 -9.77 -29.97 -14.22
CA GLY A 159 -10.42 -28.66 -14.21
C GLY A 159 -10.07 -27.83 -12.98
N PHE A 160 -10.33 -26.52 -13.06
CA PHE A 160 -10.23 -25.60 -11.93
C PHE A 160 -11.60 -25.17 -11.46
N GLN A 161 -11.77 -25.04 -10.15
CA GLN A 161 -13.05 -24.64 -9.57
C GLN A 161 -13.33 -23.17 -9.83
N MET A 162 -14.57 -22.88 -10.25
CA MET A 162 -15.05 -21.52 -10.48
C MET A 162 -15.60 -20.87 -9.20
N CYS A 163 -16.10 -21.68 -8.27
CA CYS A 163 -16.58 -21.27 -6.94
C CYS A 163 -15.65 -21.82 -5.84
N PRO A 164 -15.65 -21.22 -4.64
CA PRO A 164 -14.96 -21.82 -3.50
C PRO A 164 -15.54 -23.22 -3.22
N PRO A 165 -14.73 -24.21 -2.80
CA PRO A 165 -15.26 -25.54 -2.56
C PRO A 165 -16.34 -25.54 -1.46
N PRO A 166 -17.36 -26.43 -1.52
CA PRO A 166 -18.40 -26.50 -0.50
C PRO A 166 -17.84 -26.86 0.89
N GLY A 167 -18.44 -26.34 1.96
CA GLY A 167 -18.16 -26.78 3.34
C GLY A 167 -16.89 -26.22 3.97
N TRP A 168 -16.35 -25.12 3.45
CA TRP A 168 -15.13 -24.53 4.01
C TRP A 168 -15.34 -23.89 5.38
N VAL A 169 -14.46 -24.25 6.32
CA VAL A 169 -14.40 -23.70 7.67
C VAL A 169 -14.22 -22.17 7.65
N ALA A 170 -13.55 -21.63 6.62
CA ALA A 170 -13.37 -20.20 6.40
C ALA A 170 -14.68 -19.40 6.28
N LEU A 171 -15.83 -20.05 5.99
CA LEU A 171 -17.14 -19.39 6.04
C LEU A 171 -17.43 -18.77 7.41
N GLY A 172 -16.97 -19.41 8.49
CA GLY A 172 -17.12 -18.89 9.85
C GLY A 172 -16.16 -17.74 10.19
N SER A 173 -15.14 -17.50 9.36
CA SER A 173 -14.15 -16.44 9.54
C SER A 173 -14.52 -15.16 8.80
N VAL A 174 -15.44 -15.21 7.85
CA VAL A 174 -15.86 -14.05 7.05
C VAL A 174 -17.22 -13.54 7.52
N ARG A 175 -17.29 -12.25 7.86
CA ARG A 175 -18.49 -11.63 8.46
C ARG A 175 -19.66 -11.60 7.49
N GLU A 176 -19.43 -11.26 6.23
CA GLU A 176 -20.50 -11.12 5.24
C GLU A 176 -20.96 -12.49 4.72
N PRO A 177 -22.28 -12.75 4.60
CA PRO A 177 -22.82 -14.05 4.17
C PRO A 177 -22.33 -14.57 2.81
N ARG A 178 -21.82 -13.69 1.95
CA ARG A 178 -21.21 -14.02 0.66
C ARG A 178 -19.79 -13.45 0.52
N GLY A 179 -19.17 -13.05 1.62
CA GLY A 179 -17.85 -12.44 1.60
C GLY A 179 -16.80 -13.40 1.03
N ILE A 180 -16.93 -14.70 1.27
CA ILE A 180 -16.02 -15.69 0.68
C ILE A 180 -16.10 -15.74 -0.85
N ASP A 181 -17.29 -15.55 -1.44
CA ASP A 181 -17.44 -15.48 -2.90
C ASP A 181 -16.70 -14.27 -3.46
N VAL A 182 -16.75 -13.14 -2.74
CA VAL A 182 -16.05 -11.90 -3.09
C VAL A 182 -14.53 -12.10 -3.01
N LEU A 183 -14.03 -12.72 -1.93
CA LEU A 183 -12.61 -13.01 -1.74
C LEU A 183 -12.09 -13.99 -2.79
N TRP A 184 -12.78 -15.12 -2.97
CA TRP A 184 -12.46 -16.10 -4.02
C TRP A 184 -12.49 -15.47 -5.41
N GLY A 185 -13.48 -14.62 -5.65
CA GLY A 185 -13.63 -13.84 -6.86
C GLY A 185 -12.47 -12.89 -7.12
N ALA A 186 -12.00 -12.21 -6.08
CA ALA A 186 -10.82 -11.35 -6.08
C ALA A 186 -9.49 -12.13 -6.19
N GLY A 187 -9.53 -13.47 -6.19
CA GLY A 187 -8.34 -14.32 -6.25
C GLY A 187 -7.68 -14.56 -4.89
N VAL A 188 -8.32 -14.16 -3.78
CA VAL A 188 -7.86 -14.47 -2.42
C VAL A 188 -8.22 -15.92 -2.11
N PRO A 189 -7.23 -16.82 -1.95
CA PRO A 189 -7.49 -18.21 -1.64
C PRO A 189 -7.88 -18.37 -0.17
N PRO A 190 -8.70 -19.36 0.18
CA PRO A 190 -9.20 -19.44 1.54
C PRO A 190 -8.14 -19.89 2.57
N GLU A 191 -7.01 -20.47 2.14
CA GLU A 191 -5.84 -20.67 3.00
C GLU A 191 -5.30 -19.32 3.53
N LEU A 192 -5.26 -18.28 2.68
CA LEU A 192 -4.88 -16.94 3.11
C LEU A 192 -5.93 -16.33 4.05
N VAL A 193 -7.22 -16.60 3.84
CA VAL A 193 -8.29 -16.17 4.76
C VAL A 193 -8.08 -16.78 6.15
N MET A 194 -7.79 -18.08 6.21
CA MET A 194 -7.51 -18.77 7.47
C MET A 194 -6.23 -18.24 8.12
N GLU A 195 -5.15 -18.05 7.35
CA GLU A 195 -3.89 -17.51 7.84
C GLU A 195 -4.06 -16.11 8.45
N VAL A 196 -4.80 -15.22 7.78
CA VAL A 196 -5.11 -13.88 8.29
C VAL A 196 -5.92 -13.95 9.58
N GLN A 197 -7.00 -14.76 9.61
CA GLN A 197 -7.83 -14.90 10.82
C GLN A 197 -7.01 -15.44 12.00
N GLU A 198 -6.25 -16.52 11.79
CA GLU A 198 -5.48 -17.17 12.85
C GLU A 198 -4.33 -16.29 13.35
N ARG A 199 -3.62 -15.60 12.46
CA ARG A 199 -2.48 -14.77 12.87
C ARG A 199 -2.92 -13.43 13.45
N VAL A 200 -3.86 -12.75 12.83
CA VAL A 200 -4.21 -11.37 13.20
C VAL A 200 -5.22 -11.33 14.33
N LEU A 201 -6.20 -12.24 14.32
CA LEU A 201 -7.30 -12.24 15.30
C LEU A 201 -7.74 -13.66 15.71
N PRO A 202 -6.85 -14.47 16.32
CA PRO A 202 -7.11 -15.89 16.61
C PRO A 202 -8.28 -16.16 17.56
N ARG A 203 -8.60 -15.18 18.43
CA ARG A 203 -9.65 -15.30 19.46
C ARG A 203 -10.84 -14.37 19.21
N GLY A 204 -10.84 -13.63 18.11
CA GLY A 204 -11.94 -12.72 17.79
C GLY A 204 -12.99 -13.35 16.89
N GLY A 205 -14.03 -12.57 16.63
CA GLY A 205 -15.10 -12.95 15.72
C GLY A 205 -14.68 -12.91 14.23
N PRO A 206 -15.64 -13.16 13.33
CA PRO A 206 -15.39 -13.10 11.89
C PRO A 206 -15.01 -11.68 11.46
N LEU A 207 -13.97 -11.60 10.63
CA LEU A 207 -13.50 -10.37 10.02
C LEU A 207 -14.32 -10.01 8.78
N PRO A 208 -14.53 -8.71 8.49
CA PRO A 208 -15.14 -8.27 7.25
C PRO A 208 -14.23 -8.56 6.06
N THR A 209 -14.82 -8.74 4.88
CA THR A 209 -14.15 -8.96 3.60
C THR A 209 -13.05 -7.91 3.35
N ALA A 210 -13.30 -6.66 3.76
CA ALA A 210 -12.34 -5.58 3.62
C ALA A 210 -11.01 -5.81 4.36
N ALA A 211 -11.00 -6.53 5.50
CA ALA A 211 -9.79 -6.84 6.24
C ALA A 211 -8.89 -7.79 5.44
N TYR A 212 -9.48 -8.86 4.91
CA TYR A 212 -8.76 -9.83 4.07
C TYR A 212 -8.25 -9.22 2.77
N LEU A 213 -9.03 -8.36 2.12
CA LEU A 213 -8.57 -7.64 0.93
C LEU A 213 -7.41 -6.68 1.24
N GLY A 214 -7.46 -6.00 2.39
CA GLY A 214 -6.35 -5.14 2.84
C GLY A 214 -5.08 -5.95 3.12
N ALA A 215 -5.21 -7.08 3.82
CA ALA A 215 -4.08 -7.98 4.07
C ALA A 215 -3.50 -8.53 2.75
N ALA A 216 -4.34 -8.97 1.82
CA ALA A 216 -3.91 -9.56 0.56
C ALA A 216 -3.25 -8.56 -0.40
N PHE A 217 -3.80 -7.34 -0.53
CA PHE A 217 -3.41 -6.40 -1.60
C PHE A 217 -2.71 -5.13 -1.10
N ARG A 218 -2.52 -4.98 0.21
CA ARG A 218 -1.87 -3.79 0.79
C ARG A 218 -0.85 -4.12 1.88
N CYS A 219 -1.17 -5.06 2.77
CA CYS A 219 -0.37 -5.36 3.96
C CYS A 219 0.18 -6.79 3.94
N GLU A 220 1.29 -7.00 3.24
CA GLU A 220 1.97 -8.31 3.15
C GLU A 220 2.53 -8.79 4.51
N ASP A 221 2.80 -7.87 5.45
CA ASP A 221 3.35 -8.19 6.77
C ASP A 221 2.22 -8.44 7.80
N LEU A 222 1.84 -9.71 7.94
CA LEU A 222 0.80 -10.12 8.90
C LEU A 222 1.27 -10.03 10.36
N ASP A 223 2.57 -10.13 10.63
CA ASP A 223 3.11 -9.99 11.99
C ASP A 223 3.04 -8.53 12.44
N TRP A 224 3.37 -7.59 11.54
CA TRP A 224 3.13 -6.17 11.74
C TRP A 224 1.64 -5.89 12.00
N LEU A 225 0.75 -6.42 11.15
CA LEU A 225 -0.69 -6.20 11.27
C LEU A 225 -1.21 -6.71 12.63
N ARG A 226 -0.83 -7.93 13.02
CA ARG A 226 -1.15 -8.49 14.35
C ARG A 226 -0.64 -7.58 15.46
N SER A 227 0.63 -7.19 15.42
CA SER A 227 1.25 -6.42 16.50
C SER A 227 0.60 -5.04 16.66
N THR A 228 0.24 -4.39 15.55
CA THR A 228 -0.42 -3.08 15.53
C THR A 228 -1.84 -3.18 16.08
N VAL A 229 -2.61 -4.16 15.61
CA VAL A 229 -3.99 -4.39 16.07
C VAL A 229 -4.04 -4.72 17.56
N ALA A 230 -3.06 -5.48 18.06
CA ALA A 230 -2.97 -5.83 19.48
C ALA A 230 -2.69 -4.64 20.41
N GLN A 231 -2.28 -3.48 19.88
CA GLN A 231 -2.13 -2.24 20.66
C GLN A 231 -3.45 -1.49 20.86
N SER A 232 -4.56 -1.95 20.27
CA SER A 232 -5.86 -1.32 20.49
C SER A 232 -6.21 -1.36 22.00
N PRO A 233 -6.64 -0.23 22.61
CA PRO A 233 -6.92 -0.16 24.04
C PRO A 233 -8.18 -0.94 24.44
N ASP A 234 -9.02 -1.30 23.46
CA ASP A 234 -10.25 -2.05 23.67
C ASP A 234 -9.98 -3.52 24.03
N THR A 235 -10.62 -3.99 25.10
CA THR A 235 -10.51 -5.39 25.56
C THR A 235 -10.94 -6.40 24.50
N ASP A 236 -11.87 -6.01 23.63
CA ASP A 236 -12.26 -6.75 22.43
C ASP A 236 -11.82 -5.94 21.20
N VAL A 237 -10.91 -6.51 20.42
CA VAL A 237 -10.42 -5.87 19.19
C VAL A 237 -11.57 -5.69 18.20
N ASP A 238 -11.90 -4.44 17.89
CA ASP A 238 -12.83 -4.07 16.82
C ASP A 238 -12.28 -4.53 15.46
N PRO A 239 -12.99 -5.36 14.69
CA PRO A 239 -12.55 -5.74 13.35
C PRO A 239 -12.36 -4.55 12.40
N ASP A 240 -12.98 -3.40 12.65
CA ASP A 240 -12.73 -2.20 11.84
C ASP A 240 -11.32 -1.64 12.09
N THR A 241 -10.71 -1.90 13.26
CA THR A 241 -9.28 -1.61 13.51
C THR A 241 -8.40 -2.48 12.62
N VAL A 242 -8.75 -3.75 12.41
CA VAL A 242 -8.04 -4.63 11.47
C VAL A 242 -8.15 -4.11 10.04
N VAL A 243 -9.35 -3.72 9.61
CA VAL A 243 -9.58 -3.12 8.28
C VAL A 243 -8.72 -1.88 8.12
N TRP A 244 -8.80 -0.94 9.06
CA TRP A 244 -8.03 0.29 8.98
C TRP A 244 -6.52 0.04 8.95
N ALA A 245 -5.99 -0.81 9.84
CA ALA A 245 -4.56 -1.11 9.88
C ALA A 245 -4.07 -1.74 8.57
N ALA A 246 -4.82 -2.71 8.03
CA ALA A 246 -4.47 -3.38 6.78
C ALA A 246 -4.46 -2.42 5.58
N TRP A 247 -5.37 -1.44 5.52
CA TRP A 247 -5.44 -0.48 4.42
C TRP A 247 -4.54 0.75 4.59
N SER A 248 -4.16 1.09 5.82
CA SER A 248 -3.29 2.24 6.13
C SER A 248 -1.81 1.91 6.11
N TYR A 249 -1.43 0.62 6.07
CA TYR A 249 -0.03 0.20 5.94
C TYR A 249 0.66 0.90 4.76
N GLY A 250 1.80 1.52 5.03
CA GLY A 250 2.50 2.34 4.04
C GLY A 250 4.00 2.46 4.29
N ASN A 251 4.63 3.41 3.59
CA ASN A 251 6.07 3.63 3.70
C ASN A 251 6.50 4.09 5.11
N GLY A 252 5.65 4.85 5.79
CA GLY A 252 5.89 5.27 7.17
C GLY A 252 6.04 4.08 8.11
N ASP A 253 5.17 3.06 7.97
CA ASP A 253 5.22 1.84 8.78
C ASP A 253 6.45 0.98 8.46
N ARG A 254 6.97 0.99 7.24
CA ARG A 254 8.24 0.29 6.91
C ARG A 254 9.46 0.93 7.57
N ILE A 255 9.45 2.25 7.72
CA ILE A 255 10.54 3.01 8.36
C ILE A 255 10.39 2.97 9.89
N HIS A 256 9.15 3.04 10.38
CA HIS A 256 8.79 3.12 11.79
C HIS A 256 7.69 2.09 12.13
N PRO A 257 8.03 0.79 12.22
CA PRO A 257 7.05 -0.30 12.34
C PRO A 257 6.15 -0.24 13.56
N HIS A 258 6.58 0.41 14.64
CA HIS A 258 5.81 0.51 15.87
C HIS A 258 4.94 1.78 15.97
N ALA A 259 5.23 2.82 15.18
CA ALA A 259 4.63 4.14 15.38
C ALA A 259 3.10 4.13 15.39
N ARG A 260 2.48 3.37 14.47
CA ARG A 260 1.03 3.25 14.38
C ARG A 260 0.43 2.54 15.61
N GLY A 261 1.05 1.44 16.03
CA GLY A 261 0.65 0.70 17.22
C GLY A 261 0.79 1.56 18.48
N ASP A 262 1.89 2.29 18.61
CA ASP A 262 2.13 3.17 19.75
C ASP A 262 1.04 4.25 19.84
N TRP A 263 0.67 4.88 18.72
CA TRP A 263 -0.41 5.87 18.70
C TRP A 263 -1.79 5.28 19.02
N LEU A 264 -2.06 4.06 18.57
CA LEU A 264 -3.29 3.35 18.94
C LEU A 264 -3.35 3.06 20.43
N ALA A 265 -2.25 2.63 21.06
CA ALA A 265 -2.18 2.35 22.48
C ALA A 265 -2.53 3.58 23.35
N VAL A 266 -2.19 4.78 22.86
CA VAL A 266 -2.54 6.06 23.51
C VAL A 266 -4.01 6.45 23.31
N GLY A 267 -4.76 5.72 22.47
CA GLY A 267 -6.15 6.00 22.15
C GLY A 267 -6.33 7.15 21.15
N ILE A 268 -5.32 7.43 20.32
CA ILE A 268 -5.44 8.44 19.26
C ILE A 268 -6.42 7.95 18.18
N PRO A 269 -7.37 8.78 17.72
CA PRO A 269 -8.27 8.41 16.64
C PRO A 269 -7.51 8.01 15.38
N ARG A 270 -7.91 6.92 14.74
CA ARG A 270 -7.31 6.34 13.52
C ARG A 270 -6.98 7.36 12.43
N SER A 271 -7.90 8.30 12.16
CA SER A 271 -7.69 9.36 11.17
C SER A 271 -6.57 10.35 11.52
N ALA A 272 -6.30 10.56 12.81
CA ALA A 272 -5.15 11.35 13.26
C ALA A 272 -3.87 10.52 13.23
N VAL A 273 -3.93 9.22 13.55
CA VAL A 273 -2.78 8.31 13.44
C VAL A 273 -2.24 8.27 12.01
N ASP A 274 -3.12 8.17 11.00
CA ASP A 274 -2.72 8.18 9.58
C ASP A 274 -1.88 9.42 9.26
N VAL A 275 -2.36 10.60 9.65
CA VAL A 275 -1.65 11.87 9.43
C VAL A 275 -0.32 11.91 10.17
N LEU A 276 -0.28 11.48 11.43
CA LEU A 276 0.93 11.51 12.25
C LEU A 276 2.01 10.59 11.66
N VAL A 277 1.65 9.36 11.29
CA VAL A 277 2.59 8.38 10.72
C VAL A 277 3.08 8.80 9.34
N GLU A 278 2.19 9.26 8.46
CA GLU A 278 2.58 9.76 7.13
C GLU A 278 3.45 11.02 7.21
N GLY A 279 3.19 11.87 8.20
CA GLY A 279 4.02 13.03 8.52
C GLY A 279 5.36 12.67 9.20
N GLY A 280 5.57 11.42 9.62
CA GLY A 280 6.75 11.02 10.40
C GLY A 280 6.79 11.67 11.79
N ILE A 281 5.62 12.01 12.35
CA ILE A 281 5.46 12.56 13.69
C ILE A 281 5.31 11.39 14.66
N GLY A 282 6.36 11.16 15.45
CA GLY A 282 6.38 10.12 16.49
C GLY A 282 5.88 10.61 17.85
N ILE A 283 5.62 9.66 18.76
CA ILE A 283 5.13 9.94 20.12
C ILE A 283 6.00 10.96 20.86
N ARG A 284 7.34 10.84 20.75
CA ARG A 284 8.29 11.74 21.42
C ARG A 284 8.02 13.21 21.11
N MET A 285 7.61 13.55 19.89
CA MET A 285 7.29 14.93 19.52
C MET A 285 6.02 15.44 20.22
N ALA A 286 5.02 14.57 20.40
CA ALA A 286 3.82 14.94 21.15
C ALA A 286 4.07 14.99 22.65
N GLU A 287 4.95 14.15 23.19
CA GLU A 287 5.38 14.23 24.60
C GLU A 287 6.09 15.56 24.87
N GLU A 288 7.01 15.97 24.00
CA GLU A 288 7.74 17.24 24.11
C GLU A 288 6.77 18.45 24.05
N LEU A 289 5.78 18.40 23.15
CA LEU A 289 4.72 19.41 23.08
C LEU A 289 3.82 19.40 24.32
N ALA A 290 3.42 18.21 24.79
CA ALA A 290 2.58 18.03 25.97
C ALA A 290 3.25 18.60 27.21
N GLU A 291 4.53 18.29 27.43
CA GLU A 291 5.33 18.81 28.54
C GLU A 291 5.46 20.34 28.46
N THR A 292 5.81 20.88 27.29
CA THR A 292 6.04 22.33 27.12
C THR A 292 4.76 23.15 27.33
N THR A 293 3.61 22.61 26.94
CA THR A 293 2.32 23.34 26.97
C THR A 293 1.39 22.94 28.10
N GLY A 294 1.79 21.96 28.93
CA GLY A 294 0.94 21.39 29.99
C GLY A 294 -0.29 20.61 29.49
N ARG A 295 -0.29 20.19 28.21
CA ARG A 295 -1.39 19.44 27.60
C ARG A 295 -1.30 17.95 27.93
N SER A 296 -2.43 17.24 27.79
CA SER A 296 -2.37 15.77 27.71
C SER A 296 -1.70 15.33 26.42
N LEU A 297 -1.05 14.17 26.43
CA LEU A 297 -0.42 13.57 25.24
C LEU A 297 -1.41 13.44 24.08
N THR A 298 -2.65 13.01 24.36
CA THR A 298 -3.73 12.94 23.37
C THR A 298 -4.02 14.29 22.73
N ARG A 299 -4.12 15.36 23.53
CA ARG A 299 -4.39 16.70 23.00
C ARG A 299 -3.22 17.21 22.15
N ALA A 300 -1.98 17.01 22.61
CA ALA A 300 -0.78 17.38 21.87
C ALA A 300 -0.70 16.65 20.51
N ALA A 301 -0.97 15.35 20.48
CA ALA A 301 -1.00 14.57 19.24
C ALA A 301 -2.08 15.06 18.26
N LEU A 302 -3.27 15.39 18.75
CA LEU A 302 -4.35 15.93 17.92
C LEU A 302 -4.02 17.31 17.33
N VAL A 303 -3.34 18.16 18.10
CA VAL A 303 -2.82 19.45 17.61
C VAL A 303 -1.80 19.20 16.50
N LEU A 304 -0.78 18.36 16.73
CA LEU A 304 0.22 18.05 15.71
C LEU A 304 -0.40 17.48 14.44
N ALA A 305 -1.40 16.59 14.56
CA ALA A 305 -2.14 16.06 13.42
C ALA A 305 -2.92 17.16 12.66
N ALA A 306 -3.54 18.11 13.36
CA ALA A 306 -4.24 19.23 12.72
C ALA A 306 -3.29 20.14 11.94
N TRP A 307 -2.11 20.40 12.50
CA TRP A 307 -1.08 21.19 11.82
C TRP A 307 -0.47 20.48 10.61
N GLU A 308 -0.19 19.17 10.72
CA GLU A 308 0.33 18.39 9.59
C GLU A 308 -0.71 18.29 8.45
N ARG A 309 -2.01 18.21 8.75
CA ARG A 309 -3.08 18.31 7.72
C ARG A 309 -3.05 19.64 6.95
N ALA A 310 -2.60 20.72 7.57
CA ALA A 310 -2.39 22.01 6.92
C ALA A 310 -1.03 22.11 6.18
N GLY A 311 -0.21 21.05 6.23
CA GLY A 311 1.16 21.03 5.71
C GLY A 311 2.09 21.92 6.50
N CYS A 312 1.94 21.96 7.84
CA CYS A 312 2.70 22.78 8.76
C CYS A 312 3.25 21.93 9.92
N ARG A 313 4.43 22.28 10.41
CA ARG A 313 5.12 21.59 11.51
C ARG A 313 5.58 22.59 12.57
N PRO A 314 4.69 22.96 13.50
CA PRO A 314 5.03 23.89 14.56
C PRO A 314 5.98 23.24 15.57
N GLY A 315 6.90 24.03 16.12
CA GLY A 315 7.63 23.63 17.32
C GLY A 315 6.80 23.86 18.58
N PRO A 316 7.21 23.30 19.74
CA PRO A 316 6.53 23.55 21.01
C PRO A 316 6.42 25.04 21.37
N GLY A 317 7.45 25.84 21.06
CA GLY A 317 7.44 27.30 21.27
C GLY A 317 6.40 28.05 20.44
N ASP A 318 6.11 27.57 19.22
CA ASP A 318 5.08 28.16 18.35
C ASP A 318 3.69 28.00 18.95
N ILE A 319 3.40 26.79 19.46
CA ILE A 319 2.12 26.49 20.11
C ILE A 319 2.02 27.21 21.46
N SER A 320 3.09 27.24 22.25
CA SER A 320 3.11 27.95 23.53
C SER A 320 2.79 29.45 23.37
N ALA A 321 3.27 30.09 22.30
CA ALA A 321 2.93 31.49 22.04
C ALA A 321 1.44 31.69 21.70
N LEU A 322 0.82 30.74 20.98
CA LEU A 322 -0.62 30.75 20.74
C LEU A 322 -1.41 30.58 22.04
N ASP A 323 -0.88 29.80 22.99
CA ASP A 323 -1.48 29.61 24.33
C ASP A 323 -1.43 30.89 25.17
N VAL A 324 -0.32 31.64 25.12
CA VAL A 324 -0.19 32.93 25.81
C VAL A 324 -1.26 33.93 25.36
N LEU A 325 -1.69 33.87 24.10
CA LEU A 325 -2.78 34.71 23.56
C LEU A 325 -4.17 34.08 23.74
N GLY A 326 -4.29 32.93 24.40
CA GLY A 326 -5.56 32.26 24.66
C GLY A 326 -6.20 31.60 23.43
N VAL A 327 -5.45 31.43 22.34
CA VAL A 327 -5.96 30.85 21.07
C VAL A 327 -5.42 29.46 20.77
N GLY A 328 -4.38 28.98 21.46
CA GLY A 328 -3.74 27.71 21.12
C GLY A 328 -4.64 26.47 21.27
N ASP A 329 -5.69 26.54 22.08
CA ASP A 329 -6.69 25.46 22.19
C ASP A 329 -7.83 25.54 21.16
N SER A 330 -8.06 26.68 20.53
CA SER A 330 -9.15 26.87 19.55
C SER A 330 -8.67 27.02 18.12
N TYR A 331 -7.37 27.33 17.92
CA TYR A 331 -6.79 27.55 16.61
C TYR A 331 -6.36 26.24 15.94
N GLU A 332 -7.05 25.89 14.85
CA GLU A 332 -6.64 24.82 13.93
C GLU A 332 -6.37 25.43 12.54
N PRO A 333 -5.13 25.36 12.02
CA PRO A 333 -4.83 25.92 10.71
C PRO A 333 -5.55 25.12 9.62
N THR A 334 -6.08 25.83 8.61
CA THR A 334 -6.64 25.18 7.42
C THR A 334 -5.69 25.34 6.24
N SER A 335 -5.51 24.28 5.45
CA SER A 335 -4.59 24.29 4.30
C SER A 335 -4.89 25.44 3.32
N GLY A 336 -6.17 25.74 3.07
CA GLY A 336 -6.58 26.85 2.20
C GLY A 336 -6.21 28.23 2.74
N ALA A 337 -6.39 28.49 4.04
CA ALA A 337 -6.01 29.77 4.63
C ALA A 337 -4.49 29.96 4.63
N VAL A 338 -3.75 28.92 5.02
CA VAL A 338 -2.29 28.90 5.01
C VAL A 338 -1.75 29.11 3.60
N GLU A 339 -2.20 28.33 2.62
CA GLU A 339 -1.75 28.45 1.23
C GLU A 339 -2.02 29.85 0.67
N SER A 340 -3.23 30.37 0.91
CA SER A 340 -3.61 31.65 0.37
C SER A 340 -2.79 32.80 0.96
N LEU A 341 -2.45 32.77 2.26
CA LEU A 341 -1.54 33.77 2.85
C LEU A 341 -0.09 33.53 2.41
N TYR A 342 0.36 32.27 2.37
CA TYR A 342 1.71 31.90 1.93
C TYR A 342 2.00 32.46 0.53
N GLN A 343 1.09 32.30 -0.43
CA GLN A 343 1.23 32.89 -1.78
C GLN A 343 1.32 34.43 -1.76
N ALA A 344 0.58 35.10 -0.87
CA ALA A 344 0.65 36.56 -0.72
C ALA A 344 2.00 37.03 -0.15
N THR A 345 2.65 36.20 0.68
CA THR A 345 3.95 36.51 1.28
C THR A 345 5.15 36.23 0.36
N ARG A 346 4.98 35.48 -0.74
CA ARG A 346 6.09 35.11 -1.67
C ARG A 346 6.80 36.29 -2.34
N ARG A 347 6.20 37.47 -2.33
CA ARG A 347 6.77 38.70 -2.92
C ARG A 347 7.43 39.61 -1.88
N LEU A 348 7.43 39.21 -0.62
CA LEU A 348 8.05 39.98 0.47
C LEU A 348 9.57 39.74 0.49
N GLN A 349 10.29 40.71 1.03
CA GLN A 349 11.75 40.66 1.13
C GLN A 349 12.23 39.48 1.99
N VAL A 350 11.48 39.15 3.04
CA VAL A 350 11.66 37.93 3.85
C VAL A 350 10.44 37.05 3.64
N THR A 351 10.64 35.85 3.09
CA THR A 351 9.54 34.91 2.83
C THR A 351 9.40 33.95 4.02
N PRO A 352 8.33 34.07 4.83
CA PRO A 352 8.08 33.11 5.90
C PRO A 352 7.77 31.72 5.34
N THR A 353 8.15 30.69 6.10
CA THR A 353 7.75 29.30 5.84
C THR A 353 6.23 29.12 6.03
N ARG A 354 5.67 28.03 5.51
CA ARG A 354 4.26 27.68 5.73
C ARG A 354 3.87 27.64 7.21
N THR A 355 4.71 27.02 8.04
CA THR A 355 4.50 26.97 9.49
C THR A 355 4.45 28.39 10.09
N GLN A 356 5.41 29.25 9.75
CA GLN A 356 5.45 30.62 10.26
C GLN A 356 4.21 31.42 9.82
N VAL A 357 3.76 31.23 8.57
CA VAL A 357 2.51 31.83 8.07
C VAL A 357 1.29 31.36 8.87
N ALA A 358 1.20 30.07 9.18
CA ALA A 358 0.12 29.52 10.00
C ALA A 358 0.16 30.06 11.44
N VAL A 359 1.34 30.16 12.06
CA VAL A 359 1.50 30.76 13.40
C VAL A 359 1.07 32.23 13.39
N LEU A 360 1.51 33.02 12.39
CA LEU A 360 1.08 34.41 12.24
C LEU A 360 -0.44 34.55 12.08
N LEU A 361 -1.08 33.65 11.32
CA LEU A 361 -2.54 33.62 11.20
C LEU A 361 -3.22 33.36 12.55
N GLY A 362 -2.71 32.43 13.33
CA GLY A 362 -3.24 32.14 14.66
C GLY A 362 -3.08 33.30 15.62
N LEU A 363 -1.88 33.90 15.68
CA LEU A 363 -1.57 35.01 16.58
C LEU A 363 -2.34 36.29 16.22
N ALA A 364 -2.47 36.61 14.92
CA ALA A 364 -3.18 37.79 14.46
C ALA A 364 -4.71 37.60 14.37
N GLY A 365 -5.19 36.36 14.42
CA GLY A 365 -6.61 35.99 14.34
C GLY A 365 -7.25 36.13 12.95
N ASN A 366 -6.66 36.90 12.03
CA ASN A 366 -7.15 37.05 10.66
C ASN A 366 -6.02 37.28 9.63
N ARG A 367 -6.37 37.09 8.35
CA ARG A 367 -5.43 37.18 7.23
C ARG A 367 -4.88 38.60 6.98
N PRO A 368 -5.69 39.68 6.92
CA PRO A 368 -5.17 41.03 6.77
C PRO A 368 -4.07 41.39 7.77
N ASP A 369 -4.29 41.09 9.04
CA ASP A 369 -3.36 41.45 10.12
C ASP A 369 -2.10 40.57 10.08
N ALA A 370 -2.24 39.27 9.81
CA ALA A 370 -1.09 38.39 9.60
C ALA A 370 -0.22 38.85 8.41
N LEU A 371 -0.83 39.32 7.32
CA LEU A 371 -0.10 39.88 6.18
C LEU A 371 0.58 41.21 6.53
N ALA A 372 -0.05 42.04 7.36
CA ALA A 372 0.55 43.29 7.84
C ALA A 372 1.82 43.02 8.67
N LEU A 373 1.78 42.04 9.59
CA LEU A 373 2.95 41.59 10.34
C LEU A 373 4.05 41.07 9.40
N ALA A 374 3.70 40.20 8.44
CA ALA A 374 4.68 39.67 7.49
C ALA A 374 5.33 40.79 6.65
N LYS A 375 4.58 41.81 6.23
CA LYS A 375 5.10 42.99 5.52
C LYS A 375 6.08 43.82 6.35
N GLN A 376 5.96 43.78 7.68
CA GLN A 376 6.91 44.41 8.61
C GLN A 376 8.16 43.56 8.85
N GLY A 377 8.29 42.40 8.18
CA GLY A 377 9.41 41.48 8.35
C GLY A 377 9.29 40.55 9.55
N VAL A 378 8.11 40.49 10.19
CA VAL A 378 7.83 39.55 11.28
C VAL A 378 7.69 38.15 10.69
N VAL A 379 8.61 37.26 11.04
CA VAL A 379 8.60 35.86 10.54
C VAL A 379 8.81 34.83 11.65
N THR A 380 9.13 35.26 12.87
CA THR A 380 9.25 34.37 14.03
C THR A 380 8.15 34.65 15.04
N THR A 381 7.83 33.62 15.81
CA THR A 381 6.87 33.67 16.90
C THR A 381 7.25 34.73 17.95
N ALA A 382 8.53 34.84 18.31
CA ALA A 382 9.02 35.85 19.23
C ALA A 382 8.80 37.29 18.71
N GLN A 383 9.11 37.55 17.43
CA GLN A 383 8.87 38.86 16.82
C GLN A 383 7.37 39.20 16.79
N ALA A 384 6.52 38.21 16.48
CA ALA A 384 5.07 38.41 16.46
C ALA A 384 4.51 38.73 17.85
N MET A 385 4.98 38.04 18.89
CA MET A 385 4.58 38.32 20.27
C MET A 385 5.00 39.73 20.70
N VAL A 386 6.21 40.18 20.36
CA VAL A 386 6.66 41.56 20.63
C VAL A 386 5.78 42.57 19.92
N ALA A 387 5.46 42.33 18.64
CA ALA A 387 4.64 43.25 17.85
C ALA A 387 3.18 43.35 18.36
N LEU A 388 2.61 42.24 18.85
CA LEU A 388 1.22 42.17 19.29
C LEU A 388 1.01 42.60 20.75
N THR A 389 1.97 42.32 21.64
CA THR A 389 1.81 42.56 23.08
C THR A 389 2.65 43.73 23.61
N GLY A 390 3.67 44.16 22.85
CA GLY A 390 4.67 45.13 23.32
C GLY A 390 5.63 44.56 24.39
N VAL A 391 5.54 43.27 24.72
CA VAL A 391 6.37 42.61 25.74
C VAL A 391 7.49 41.79 25.09
N VAL A 392 8.73 42.00 25.53
CA VAL A 392 9.88 41.18 25.13
C VAL A 392 9.87 39.88 25.93
N MET A 393 9.52 38.76 25.29
CA MET A 393 9.70 37.44 25.89
C MET A 393 11.19 37.07 25.84
N TRP A 394 11.81 36.96 27.01
CA TRP A 394 13.18 36.47 27.12
C TRP A 394 13.19 34.96 26.95
N ASP A 395 13.98 34.50 25.99
CA ASP A 395 14.22 33.09 25.71
C ASP A 395 14.89 32.45 26.94
N THR A 396 14.15 31.63 27.69
CA THR A 396 14.71 30.83 28.79
C THR A 396 15.19 29.51 28.20
N GLY A 397 16.27 29.60 27.40
CA GLY A 397 16.99 28.42 26.93
C GLY A 397 17.42 27.53 28.11
N PRO A 398 17.59 26.21 27.88
CA PRO A 398 17.94 25.27 28.93
C PRO A 398 19.23 25.71 29.61
N LYS A 399 19.19 25.84 30.94
CA LYS A 399 20.38 26.06 31.75
C LYS A 399 21.36 24.94 31.44
N GLU A 400 22.45 25.25 30.74
CA GLU A 400 23.63 24.39 30.67
C GLU A 400 23.98 24.01 32.10
N THR A 401 23.75 22.74 32.43
CA THR A 401 24.21 22.14 33.67
C THR A 401 25.73 22.21 33.66
N GLY A 402 26.26 23.16 34.43
CA GLY A 402 27.68 23.39 34.55
C GLY A 402 28.43 22.10 34.84
N GLU A 403 29.45 21.84 34.01
CA GLU A 403 30.47 20.84 34.25
C GLU A 403 31.06 21.03 35.65
N ARG A 404 30.70 20.12 36.56
CA ARG A 404 31.48 19.89 37.77
C ARG A 404 32.77 19.22 37.36
N LYS A 405 33.84 20.02 37.23
CA LYS A 405 35.22 19.52 37.33
C LYS A 405 35.36 18.78 38.67
N VAL A 406 35.44 17.46 38.61
CA VAL A 406 35.98 16.65 39.70
C VAL A 406 37.49 16.63 39.51
N ALA A 407 38.19 17.27 40.43
CA ALA A 407 39.63 17.13 40.60
C ALA A 407 39.89 16.02 41.65
N ASN A 408 40.90 15.21 41.35
CA ASN A 408 41.73 14.36 42.21
C ASN A 408 41.13 13.06 42.79
N ALA A 409 41.61 11.91 42.28
CA ALA A 409 42.76 11.19 42.86
C ALA A 409 43.33 10.20 41.83
#